data_AF-X1G0C8-F1
#
_entry.id   AF-X1G0C8-F1
#
_cell.length_a   1.000
_cell.length_b   1.000
_cell.length_c   1.000
_cell.angle_alpha   90.00
_cell.angle_beta   90.00
_cell.angle_gamma   90.00
#
_symmetry.space_group_name_H-M   'P 1'
#
loop_
_entity.id
_entity.type
_entity.pdbx_description
1 polymer ?
#
loop_
_entity_poly.entity_id
_entity_poly.type
_entity_poly.pdbx_seq_one_letter_code
_entity_poly.pdbx_strand_id
1 'polypeptide(L)' 'GAMWELNVARILREILAAGSKRDWDRIIELAQELEELAKECRDGKFDAKEG' A
#
# COMPACT_ATOMS: atom_id res chain seq x y z
N GLY A 1 -9.15 -10.33 -3.13
CA GLY A 1 -9.71 -8.98 -3.38
C GLY A 1 -9.61 -8.07 -2.17
N ALA A 2 -10.43 -8.30 -1.13
CA ALA A 2 -10.63 -7.34 -0.03
C ALA A 2 -9.37 -6.90 0.75
N MET A 3 -8.40 -7.79 0.97
CA MET A 3 -7.21 -7.45 1.76
C MET A 3 -6.26 -6.47 1.04
N TRP A 4 -6.16 -6.56 -0.30
CA TRP A 4 -5.34 -5.65 -1.09
C TRP A 4 -5.90 -4.22 -1.05
N GLU A 5 -7.20 -4.07 -1.27
CA GLU A 5 -7.89 -2.77 -1.24
C GLU A 5 -7.78 -2.09 0.13
N LEU A 6 -7.88 -2.87 1.22
CA LEU A 6 -7.68 -2.37 2.58
C LEU A 6 -6.24 -1.89 2.81
N ASN A 7 -5.24 -2.60 2.31
CA ASN A 7 -3.84 -2.20 2.40
C ASN A 7 -3.55 -0.94 1.58
N VAL A 8 -4.06 -0.83 0.34
CA VAL A 8 -3.95 0.39 -0.48
C VAL A 8 -4.59 1.58 0.25
N ALA A 9 -5.81 1.40 0.75
CA ALA A 9 -6.52 2.46 1.46
C ALA A 9 -5.79 2.91 2.74
N ARG A 10 -5.13 1.99 3.45
CA ARG A 10 -4.26 2.32 4.58
C ARG A 10 -3.08 3.18 4.12
N ILE A 11 -2.32 2.72 3.14
CA ILE A 11 -1.11 3.40 2.65
C ILE A 11 -1.43 4.83 2.18
N LEU A 12 -2.51 5.01 1.41
CA LEU A 12 -2.92 6.34 0.94
C LEU A 12 -3.29 7.29 2.08
N ARG A 13 -3.97 6.81 3.13
CA ARG A 13 -4.26 7.63 4.32
C ARG A 13 -3.00 8.03 5.05
N GLU A 14 -2.02 7.14 5.17
CA GLU A 14 -0.76 7.45 5.82
C GLU A 14 0.10 8.43 5.02
N ILE A 15 0.10 8.35 3.68
CA ILE A 15 0.78 9.31 2.81
C ILE A 15 0.20 10.72 3.03
N LEU A 16 -1.13 10.85 3.12
CA LEU A 16 -1.79 12.13 3.40
C LEU A 16 -1.37 12.69 4.78
N ALA A 17 -1.33 11.83 5.81
CA ALA A 17 -0.92 12.23 7.15
C ALA A 17 0.56 12.66 7.22
N ALA A 18 1.44 11.93 6.54
CA ALA A 18 2.87 12.25 6.44
C ALA A 18 3.10 13.53 5.61
N GLY A 19 2.37 13.70 4.50
CA GLY A 19 2.36 14.90 3.67
C GLY A 19 1.96 16.15 4.45
N SER A 20 0.94 16.06 5.30
CA SER A 20 0.54 17.15 6.19
C SER A 20 1.64 17.58 7.16
N LYS A 21 2.58 16.69 7.49
CA LYS A 21 3.72 16.94 8.37
C LYS A 21 5.02 17.23 7.61
N ARG A 22 4.99 17.16 6.27
CA ARG A 22 6.18 17.22 5.39
C ARG A 22 7.24 16.18 5.77
N ASP A 23 6.78 15.03 6.25
CA ASP A 23 7.61 13.90 6.61
C ASP A 23 7.97 13.13 5.32
N TRP A 24 9.01 13.61 4.64
CA TRP A 24 9.42 13.08 3.34
C TRP A 24 9.94 11.65 3.43
N ASP A 25 10.64 11.31 4.52
CA ASP A 25 11.16 9.96 4.74
C ASP A 25 10.00 8.98 4.83
N ARG A 26 8.96 9.31 5.62
CA ARG A 26 7.78 8.45 5.73
C ARG A 26 7.00 8.33 4.43
N ILE A 27 6.93 9.39 3.62
CA ILE A 27 6.27 9.34 2.30
C ILE A 27 7.02 8.39 1.35
N ILE A 28 8.36 8.40 1.37
CA ILE A 28 9.18 7.51 0.54
C ILE A 28 8.98 6.05 0.95
N GLU A 29 9.00 5.75 2.25
CA GLU A 29 8.71 4.40 2.76
C GLU A 29 7.35 3.89 2.29
N LEU A 30 6.31 4.70 2.44
CA LEU A 30 4.94 4.34 2.05
C LEU A 30 4.79 4.17 0.53
N ALA A 31 5.53 4.94 -0.27
CA ALA A 31 5.55 4.78 -1.72
C ALA A 31 6.20 3.45 -2.14
N GLN A 32 7.28 3.04 -1.47
CA GLN A 32 7.91 1.74 -1.70
C GLN A 32 6.98 0.58 -1.31
N GLU A 33 6.29 0.70 -0.17
CA GLU A 33 5.29 -0.29 0.26
C GLU A 33 4.14 -0.42 -0.76
N LEU A 34 3.70 0.69 -1.34
CA LEU A 34 2.69 0.68 -2.40
C LEU A 34 3.19 -0.02 -3.68
N GLU A 35 4.45 0.19 -4.06
CA GLU A 35 5.05 -0.48 -5.21
C GLU A 35 5.17 -2.00 -5.01
N GLU A 36 5.55 -2.45 -3.81
CA GLU A 36 5.59 -3.87 -3.47
C GLU A 36 4.20 -4.50 -3.55
N LEU A 37 3.20 -3.84 -2.98
CA LEU A 37 1.82 -4.30 -3.03
C LEU A 37 1.28 -4.38 -4.48
N ALA A 38 1.70 -3.46 -5.35
CA ALA A 38 1.37 -3.48 -6.78
C ALA A 38 2.09 -4.62 -7.53
N LYS A 39 3.34 -4.93 -7.17
CA LYS A 39 4.09 -6.08 -7.72
C LYS A 39 3.44 -7.40 -7.31
N GLU A 40 3.05 -7.55 -6.05
CA GLU A 40 2.34 -8.74 -5.56
C GLU A 40 1.00 -8.97 -6.28
N CYS A 41 0.28 -7.88 -6.62
CA CYS A 41 -0.93 -7.95 -7.43
C CYS A 41 -0.65 -8.38 -8.87
N ARG A 42 0.45 -7.91 -9.47
CA ARG A 42 0.85 -8.25 -10.84
C ARG A 42 1.34 -9.69 -10.96
N ASP A 43 2.09 -10.18 -9.99
CA ASP A 43 2.70 -11.51 -9.99
C ASP A 43 1.70 -12.62 -9.62
N GLY A 44 0.41 -12.28 -9.47
CA GLY A 44 -0.65 -13.24 -9.15
C GLY A 44 -0.52 -13.83 -7.74
N LYS A 45 0.34 -13.28 -6.88
CA LYS A 45 0.55 -13.76 -5.50
C LYS A 45 -0.65 -13.52 -4.58
N PHE A 46 -1.63 -12.73 -5.02
CA PHE A 46 -2.96 -12.71 -4.44
C PHE A 46 -3.79 -13.89 -4.97
N ASP A 47 -3.28 -15.10 -4.73
CA ASP A 47 -4.12 -16.29 -4.79
C ASP A 47 -5.20 -16.10 -3.73
N ALA A 48 -6.44 -15.97 -4.19
CA ALA A 48 -7.60 -15.92 -3.35
C ALA A 48 -7.70 -17.26 -2.60
N LYS A 49 -7.17 -17.32 -1.38
CA LYS A 49 -7.71 -18.24 -0.39
C LYS A 49 -9.06 -17.71 0.07
N GLU A 50 -10.04 -17.81 -0.81
CA GLU A 50 -11.44 -17.93 -0.41
C GLU A 50 -11.65 -19.34 0.14
N GLY A 51 -12.26 -19.42 1.33
CA GLY A 51 -13.12 -20.51 1.82
C GLY A 51 -12.62 -21.94 1.69
#